data_AF-A0AAJ1S5L1-F1
#
_entry.id   AF-A0AAJ1S5L1-F1
#
_cell.length_a   1.000
_cell.length_b   1.000
_cell.length_c   1.000
_cell.angle_alpha   90.00
_cell.angle_beta   90.00
_cell.angle_gamma   90.00
#
_symmetry.space_group_name_H-M   'P 1'
#
loop_
_entity.id
_entity.type
_entity.pdbx_description
1 polymer ?
#
loop_
_entity_poly.entity_id
_entity_poly.type
_entity_poly.pdbx_seq_one_letter_code
_entity_poly.pdbx_strand_id
1 'polypeptide(L)'
;MAAKEFRDDDDNYLDWLACHRDSLRAAIPRSADIVRRAVKASGGLGEPWCVDGDGAIRVGNLMLVIEMDDLGWMVMAYTIDGAEADLLAVVGAENGNPARVVTDWLRAAAGTMSWKRIEPGVYGSGLYVVGRLDTGEWFAEGPGVDQCFDHKNDAQAACAAARSHGRTGQLLSCHTAKFRQRANVVQRR
;
A
#
# COMPACT_ATOMS: atom_id res chain seq x y z
N MET A 1 -9.96 -15.78 17.90
CA MET A 1 -8.73 -15.19 17.35
C MET A 1 -8.75 -13.73 17.73
N ALA A 2 -7.67 -13.20 18.32
CA ALA A 2 -7.60 -11.80 18.73
C ALA A 2 -7.37 -10.92 17.50
N ALA A 3 -8.09 -9.80 17.40
CA ALA A 3 -7.88 -8.79 16.38
C ALA A 3 -6.47 -8.19 16.55
N LYS A 4 -5.74 -8.06 15.43
CA LYS A 4 -4.40 -7.48 15.39
C LYS A 4 -4.55 -6.00 15.06
N GLU A 5 -3.97 -5.11 15.87
CA GLU A 5 -4.11 -3.66 15.71
C GLU A 5 -3.15 -3.13 14.64
N PHE A 6 -3.66 -2.44 13.61
CA PHE A 6 -2.86 -1.90 12.51
C PHE A 6 -2.83 -0.36 12.57
N ARG A 7 -1.64 0.24 12.57
CA ARG A 7 -1.46 1.71 12.62
C ARG A 7 -1.09 2.30 11.26
N ASP A 8 -1.89 3.22 10.75
CA ASP A 8 -1.70 3.92 9.47
C ASP A 8 -0.66 5.08 9.52
N ASP A 9 0.54 4.81 10.04
CA ASP A 9 1.62 5.83 10.15
C ASP A 9 2.68 5.69 9.03
N ASP A 10 3.21 6.80 8.51
CA ASP A 10 4.30 6.83 7.49
C ASP A 10 5.65 6.27 7.96
N ASP A 11 5.79 6.06 9.28
CA ASP A 11 7.00 5.49 9.91
C ASP A 11 7.24 4.03 9.49
N ASN A 12 6.26 3.39 8.84
CA ASN A 12 6.29 1.98 8.46
C ASN A 12 7.46 1.57 7.55
N TYR A 13 8.06 2.47 6.76
CA TYR A 13 9.27 2.11 6.00
C TYR A 13 10.52 2.08 6.88
N LEU A 14 10.66 3.03 7.81
CA LEU A 14 11.76 3.04 8.77
C LEU A 14 11.60 1.93 9.79
N ASP A 15 10.37 1.63 10.21
CA ASP A 15 10.03 0.47 11.03
C ASP A 15 10.26 -0.84 10.27
N TRP A 16 9.93 -0.92 8.98
CA TRP A 16 10.28 -2.08 8.16
C TRP A 16 11.80 -2.28 8.06
N LEU A 17 12.56 -1.20 7.86
CA LEU A 17 14.02 -1.25 7.87
C LEU A 17 14.58 -1.58 9.26
N ALA A 18 13.92 -1.17 10.34
CA ALA A 18 14.31 -1.45 11.72
C ALA A 18 14.01 -2.91 12.11
N CYS A 19 12.81 -3.42 11.78
CA CYS A 19 12.40 -4.81 11.95
C CYS A 19 13.38 -5.82 11.35
N HIS A 20 14.08 -5.44 10.28
CA HIS A 20 14.98 -6.34 9.55
C HIS A 20 16.47 -5.96 9.69
N ARG A 21 16.81 -5.00 10.56
CA ARG A 21 18.19 -4.55 10.79
C ARG A 21 19.01 -5.57 11.59
N ASP A 22 18.36 -6.28 12.51
CA ASP A 22 18.99 -7.28 13.37
C ASP A 22 18.46 -8.67 13.06
N SER A 23 19.16 -9.41 12.20
CA SER A 23 19.30 -10.86 12.36
C SER A 23 20.38 -11.36 11.41
N LEU A 24 21.33 -12.11 11.94
CA LEU A 24 22.28 -12.95 11.22
C LEU A 24 21.79 -14.38 11.42
N ARG A 25 21.05 -14.94 10.46
CA ARG A 25 20.77 -16.38 10.35
C ARG A 25 20.38 -16.73 8.91
N ALA A 26 20.81 -17.92 8.51
CA ALA A 26 21.19 -18.32 7.17
C ALA A 26 20.05 -18.78 6.23
N ALA A 27 20.36 -18.77 4.93
CA ALA A 27 19.85 -19.56 3.80
C ALA A 27 18.34 -19.61 3.45
N ILE A 28 17.44 -19.10 4.28
CA ILE A 28 16.02 -18.94 3.94
C ILE A 28 15.82 -17.49 3.44
N PRO A 29 15.23 -17.23 2.25
CA PRO A 29 14.93 -15.85 1.84
C PRO A 29 14.01 -15.24 2.88
N ARG A 30 14.41 -14.18 3.57
CA ARG A 30 13.54 -13.60 4.61
C ARG A 30 12.24 -13.13 3.97
N SER A 31 11.17 -13.10 4.76
CA SER A 31 9.89 -12.49 4.37
C SER A 31 10.10 -11.10 3.73
N ALA A 32 11.03 -10.28 4.24
CA ALA A 32 11.48 -9.03 3.60
C ALA A 32 12.03 -9.16 2.17
N ASP A 33 12.80 -10.21 1.85
CA ASP A 33 13.30 -10.43 0.49
C ASP A 33 12.17 -10.81 -0.46
N ILE A 34 11.18 -11.56 0.02
CA ILE A 34 9.98 -11.89 -0.75
C ILE A 34 9.16 -10.63 -1.00
N VAL A 35 8.94 -9.81 0.03
CA VAL A 35 8.28 -8.50 -0.10
C VAL A 35 8.97 -7.67 -1.18
N ARG A 36 10.29 -7.48 -1.06
CA ARG A 36 11.08 -6.67 -2.00
C ARG A 36 10.97 -7.21 -3.43
N ARG A 37 11.09 -8.53 -3.61
CA ARG A 37 11.00 -9.17 -4.94
C ARG A 37 9.60 -9.06 -5.52
N ALA A 38 8.56 -9.25 -4.72
CA ALA A 38 7.17 -9.22 -5.16
C ALA A 38 6.74 -7.80 -5.57
N VAL A 39 7.04 -6.79 -4.75
CA VAL A 39 6.75 -5.37 -5.08
C VAL A 39 7.50 -4.95 -6.35
N LYS A 40 8.77 -5.38 -6.50
CA LYS A 40 9.52 -5.11 -7.73
C LYS A 40 8.89 -5.79 -8.94
N ALA A 41 8.56 -7.08 -8.84
CA ALA A 41 8.00 -7.87 -9.93
C ALA A 41 6.56 -7.43 -10.30
N SER A 42 5.80 -6.89 -9.35
CA SER A 42 4.47 -6.33 -9.58
C SER A 42 4.51 -4.97 -10.30
N GLY A 43 5.70 -4.37 -10.47
CA GLY A 43 5.88 -3.06 -11.09
C GLY A 43 5.67 -1.90 -10.11
N GLY A 44 5.95 -2.14 -8.82
CA GLY A 44 5.86 -1.16 -7.73
C GLY A 44 4.50 -1.11 -7.05
N LEU A 45 3.71 -2.20 -7.10
CA LEU A 45 2.40 -2.26 -6.45
C LEU A 45 2.54 -2.67 -4.98
N GLY A 46 1.80 -1.97 -4.13
CA GLY A 46 1.76 -2.19 -2.69
C GLY A 46 2.95 -1.60 -1.95
N GLU A 47 2.80 -1.53 -0.64
CA GLU A 47 3.76 -0.95 0.29
C GLU A 47 4.32 -2.00 1.23
N PRO A 48 5.66 -2.13 1.31
CA PRO A 48 6.29 -2.94 2.34
C PRO A 48 5.85 -2.50 3.74
N TRP A 49 5.54 -3.48 4.59
CA TRP A 49 5.11 -3.31 5.97
C TRP A 49 5.76 -4.38 6.86
N CYS A 50 5.75 -4.15 8.18
CA CYS A 50 6.18 -5.12 9.19
C CYS A 50 5.04 -5.40 10.17
N VAL A 51 4.66 -6.68 10.32
CA VAL A 51 3.60 -7.09 11.24
C VAL A 51 4.18 -8.14 12.18
N ASP A 52 4.36 -7.80 13.46
CA ASP A 52 5.01 -8.67 14.47
C ASP A 52 6.39 -9.23 14.06
N GLY A 53 7.16 -8.48 13.26
CA GLY A 53 8.45 -8.92 12.73
C GLY A 53 8.36 -9.69 11.40
N ASP A 54 7.16 -10.04 10.94
CA ASP A 54 6.94 -10.63 9.63
C ASP A 54 6.84 -9.57 8.54
N GLY A 55 7.33 -9.94 7.36
CA GLY A 55 7.25 -9.10 6.17
C GLY A 55 5.81 -9.08 5.66
N ALA A 56 5.27 -7.89 5.47
CA ALA A 56 3.93 -7.70 4.94
C ALA A 56 3.89 -6.70 3.78
N ILE A 57 2.78 -6.68 3.06
CA ILE A 57 2.52 -5.73 1.97
C ILE A 57 1.10 -5.22 2.05
N ARG A 58 0.94 -3.90 2.11
CA ARG A 58 -0.39 -3.24 2.02
C ARG A 58 -0.68 -2.75 0.60
N VAL A 59 -1.85 -3.05 0.06
CA VAL A 59 -2.32 -2.58 -1.24
C VAL A 59 -3.80 -2.22 -1.15
N GLY A 60 -4.11 -0.92 -1.08
CA GLY A 60 -5.46 -0.45 -0.76
C GLY A 60 -5.92 -1.03 0.58
N ASN A 61 -7.09 -1.68 0.58
CA ASN A 61 -7.67 -2.36 1.74
C ASN A 61 -7.17 -3.80 1.91
N LEU A 62 -6.21 -4.27 1.12
CA LEU A 62 -5.65 -5.61 1.27
C LEU A 62 -4.30 -5.55 1.99
N MET A 63 -4.10 -6.40 2.98
CA MET A 63 -2.81 -6.64 3.64
C MET A 63 -2.39 -8.09 3.39
N LEU A 64 -1.17 -8.29 2.90
CA LEU A 64 -0.56 -9.60 2.71
C LEU A 64 0.53 -9.79 3.75
N VAL A 65 0.38 -10.73 4.67
CA VAL A 65 1.42 -11.08 5.66
C VAL A 65 2.13 -12.34 5.19
N ILE A 66 3.46 -12.32 5.18
CA ILE A 66 4.31 -13.41 4.70
C ILE A 66 5.06 -13.98 5.91
N GLU A 67 4.59 -15.13 6.38
CA GLU A 67 5.24 -15.92 7.42
C GLU A 67 6.11 -16.98 6.79
N MET A 68 7.31 -17.18 7.34
CA MET A 68 8.21 -18.23 6.90
C MET A 68 8.88 -18.91 8.08
N ASP A 69 9.00 -20.22 7.98
CA ASP A 69 9.70 -21.06 8.95
C ASP A 69 10.62 -22.07 8.23
N ASP A 70 11.10 -23.07 8.97
CA ASP A 70 11.92 -24.16 8.43
C ASP A 70 11.11 -25.22 7.66
N LEU A 71 9.79 -25.17 7.73
CA LEU A 71 8.88 -26.10 7.06
C LEU A 71 8.33 -25.54 5.75
N GLY A 72 8.35 -24.23 5.55
CA GLY A 72 7.94 -23.62 4.29
C GLY A 72 7.59 -22.15 4.41
N TRP A 73 6.59 -21.75 3.64
CA TRP A 73 6.10 -20.38 3.60
C TRP A 73 4.56 -20.35 3.63
N MET A 74 4.03 -19.28 4.22
CA MET A 74 2.62 -18.98 4.26
C MET A 74 2.39 -17.50 3.93
N VAL A 75 1.37 -17.24 3.12
CA VAL A 75 0.86 -15.90 2.84
C VAL A 75 -0.58 -15.84 3.29
N MET A 76 -0.86 -14.91 4.20
CA MET A 76 -2.21 -14.62 4.68
C MET A 76 -2.66 -13.29 4.09
N ALA A 77 -3.80 -13.29 3.41
CA ALA A 77 -4.48 -12.08 2.98
C ALA A 77 -5.50 -11.66 4.02
N TYR A 78 -5.46 -10.38 4.38
CA TYR A 78 -6.46 -9.73 5.20
C TYR A 78 -7.11 -8.59 4.43
N THR A 79 -8.41 -8.42 4.57
CA THR A 79 -9.09 -7.18 4.20
C THR A 79 -9.10 -6.26 5.41
N ILE A 80 -8.70 -5.02 5.21
CA ILE A 80 -8.58 -3.98 6.22
C ILE A 80 -9.75 -3.02 6.07
N ASP A 81 -10.50 -2.81 7.15
CA ASP A 81 -11.51 -1.76 7.27
C ASP A 81 -11.23 -0.95 8.55
N GLY A 82 -10.72 0.28 8.37
CA GLY A 82 -10.21 1.08 9.48
C GLY A 82 -9.12 0.33 10.27
N ALA A 83 -9.40 0.06 11.54
CA ALA A 83 -8.50 -0.68 12.44
C ALA A 83 -8.75 -2.20 12.47
N GLU A 84 -9.78 -2.69 11.78
CA GLU A 84 -10.16 -4.09 11.76
C GLU A 84 -9.53 -4.80 10.55
N ALA A 85 -9.14 -6.06 10.76
CA ALA A 85 -8.53 -6.90 9.73
C ALA A 85 -9.19 -8.28 9.70
N ASP A 86 -9.89 -8.57 8.60
CA ASP A 86 -10.56 -9.84 8.39
C ASP A 86 -9.73 -10.75 7.49
N LEU A 87 -9.48 -11.98 7.95
CA LEU A 87 -8.75 -12.97 7.18
C LEU A 87 -9.56 -13.36 5.93
N LEU A 88 -9.03 -13.07 4.76
CA LEU A 88 -9.63 -13.36 3.47
C LEU A 88 -9.21 -14.73 2.94
N ALA A 89 -7.91 -15.03 3.00
CA ALA A 89 -7.36 -16.26 2.44
C ALA A 89 -6.00 -16.60 3.04
N VAL A 90 -5.65 -17.88 2.99
CA VAL A 90 -4.34 -18.41 3.38
C VAL A 90 -3.83 -19.29 2.25
N VAL A 91 -2.59 -19.10 1.84
CA VAL A 91 -1.90 -19.97 0.90
C VAL A 91 -0.50 -20.27 1.41
N GLY A 92 -0.09 -21.53 1.39
CA GLY A 92 1.23 -21.93 1.82
C GLY A 92 1.68 -23.22 1.18
N ALA A 93 2.98 -23.45 1.19
CA ALA A 93 3.59 -24.68 0.70
C ALA A 93 4.98 -24.86 1.31
N GLU A 94 5.42 -26.13 1.42
CA GLU A 94 6.79 -26.46 1.84
C GLU A 94 7.83 -26.00 0.81
N ASN A 95 7.47 -26.03 -0.47
CA ASN A 95 8.32 -25.68 -1.60
C ASN A 95 7.63 -24.69 -2.54
N GLY A 96 8.40 -23.95 -3.34
CA GLY A 96 7.86 -23.10 -4.41
C GLY A 96 8.44 -21.69 -4.43
N ASN A 97 7.68 -20.76 -5.03
CA ASN A 97 8.09 -19.37 -5.18
C ASN A 97 7.05 -18.43 -4.57
N PRO A 98 7.11 -18.15 -3.25
CA PRO A 98 6.18 -17.24 -2.58
C PRO A 98 6.14 -15.86 -3.24
N ALA A 99 7.27 -15.35 -3.73
CA ALA A 99 7.32 -14.04 -4.38
C ALA A 99 6.45 -13.99 -5.64
N ARG A 100 6.33 -15.10 -6.38
CA ARG A 100 5.42 -15.17 -7.55
C ARG A 100 3.95 -15.10 -7.10
N VAL A 101 3.58 -15.87 -6.08
CA VAL A 101 2.22 -15.90 -5.54
C VAL A 101 1.80 -14.52 -5.03
N VAL A 102 2.66 -13.88 -4.23
CA VAL A 102 2.44 -12.52 -3.75
C VAL A 102 2.36 -11.53 -4.91
N THR A 103 3.24 -11.65 -5.92
CA THR A 103 3.18 -10.78 -7.13
C THR A 103 1.84 -10.87 -7.84
N ASP A 104 1.32 -12.08 -8.02
CA ASP A 104 0.07 -12.32 -8.73
C ASP A 104 -1.12 -11.76 -7.92
N TRP A 105 -1.11 -11.91 -6.60
CA TRP A 105 -2.08 -11.28 -5.71
C TRP A 105 -2.02 -9.75 -5.74
N LEU A 106 -0.83 -9.14 -5.72
CA LEU A 106 -0.69 -7.69 -5.84
C LEU A 106 -1.27 -7.17 -7.15
N ARG A 107 -1.02 -7.87 -8.27
CA ARG A 107 -1.57 -7.52 -9.57
C ARG A 107 -3.08 -7.68 -9.63
N ALA A 108 -3.63 -8.72 -9.00
CA ALA A 108 -5.07 -8.92 -8.90
C ALA A 108 -5.74 -7.83 -8.02
N ALA A 109 -5.11 -7.47 -6.90
CA ALA A 109 -5.61 -6.50 -5.94
C ALA A 109 -5.54 -5.05 -6.44
N ALA A 110 -4.60 -4.74 -7.33
CA ALA A 110 -4.41 -3.40 -7.88
C ALA A 110 -5.63 -2.84 -8.64
N GLY A 111 -6.65 -3.66 -8.90
CA GLY A 111 -7.99 -3.23 -9.32
C GLY A 111 -7.99 -2.24 -10.49
N THR A 112 -8.95 -1.32 -10.49
CA THR A 112 -9.03 -0.22 -11.48
C THR A 112 -8.08 0.94 -11.16
N MET A 113 -7.55 0.99 -9.94
CA MET A 113 -6.67 2.03 -9.42
C MET A 113 -5.41 1.39 -8.84
N SER A 114 -4.41 1.20 -9.70
CA SER A 114 -3.14 0.59 -9.34
C SER A 114 -2.22 1.62 -8.69
N TRP A 115 -2.41 1.84 -7.39
CA TRP A 115 -1.61 2.78 -6.60
C TRP A 115 -0.16 2.32 -6.50
N LYS A 116 0.76 3.21 -6.90
CA LYS A 116 2.20 3.04 -6.77
C LYS A 116 2.76 4.10 -5.86
N ARG A 117 3.67 3.71 -4.98
CA ARG A 117 4.41 4.67 -4.15
C ARG A 117 5.35 5.48 -5.05
N ILE A 118 5.24 6.80 -4.98
CA ILE A 118 6.16 7.75 -5.65
C ILE A 118 7.31 8.06 -4.69
N GLU A 119 6.96 8.42 -3.46
CA GLU A 119 7.87 8.69 -2.35
C GLU A 119 7.16 8.36 -1.01
N PRO A 120 7.84 8.42 0.15
CA PRO A 120 7.16 8.27 1.43
C PRO A 120 5.97 9.20 1.59
N GLY A 121 4.85 8.66 2.06
CA GLY A 121 3.60 9.39 2.17
C GLY A 121 2.89 9.73 0.86
N VAL A 122 3.42 9.43 -0.33
CA VAL A 122 2.81 9.87 -1.61
C VAL A 122 2.66 8.74 -2.63
N TYR A 123 1.46 8.64 -3.20
CA TYR A 123 1.02 7.55 -4.06
C TYR A 123 0.34 8.06 -5.32
N GLY A 124 0.63 7.43 -6.46
CA GLY A 124 0.06 7.78 -7.75
C GLY A 124 -0.67 6.61 -8.42
N SER A 125 -1.77 6.92 -9.12
CA SER A 125 -2.50 6.01 -9.99
C SER A 125 -3.00 6.78 -11.22
N GLY A 126 -2.27 6.70 -12.33
CA GLY A 126 -2.59 7.46 -13.55
C GLY A 126 -2.53 8.97 -13.31
N LEU A 127 -3.66 9.66 -13.43
CA LEU A 127 -3.79 11.11 -13.21
C LEU A 127 -4.13 11.48 -11.75
N TYR A 128 -4.25 10.49 -10.87
CA TYR A 128 -4.64 10.70 -9.48
C TYR A 128 -3.43 10.54 -8.56
N VAL A 129 -3.37 11.39 -7.54
CA VAL A 129 -2.34 11.39 -6.50
C VAL A 129 -3.03 11.42 -5.15
N VAL A 130 -2.53 10.63 -4.21
CA VAL A 130 -2.91 10.68 -2.80
C VAL A 130 -1.64 10.87 -1.99
N GLY A 131 -1.65 11.73 -0.99
CA GLY A 131 -0.50 11.83 -0.10
C GLY A 131 -0.78 12.39 1.28
N ARG A 132 0.15 12.19 2.20
CA ARG A 132 0.08 12.69 3.57
C ARG A 132 0.59 14.14 3.62
N LEU A 133 -0.14 14.99 4.33
CA LEU A 133 0.25 16.35 4.65
C LEU A 133 1.01 16.38 5.98
N ASP A 134 1.78 17.44 6.20
CA ASP A 134 2.46 17.67 7.50
C ASP A 134 1.50 17.77 8.68
N THR A 135 0.21 18.03 8.43
CA THR A 135 -0.86 18.03 9.44
C THR A 135 -1.29 16.63 9.88
N GLY A 136 -0.82 15.58 9.18
CA GLY A 136 -1.21 14.19 9.39
C GLY A 136 -2.39 13.73 8.51
N GLU A 137 -3.14 14.67 7.93
CA GLU A 137 -4.24 14.43 6.99
C GLU A 137 -3.74 13.89 5.65
N TRP A 138 -4.63 13.26 4.89
CA TRP A 138 -4.38 12.73 3.55
C TRP A 138 -5.11 13.54 2.49
N PHE A 139 -4.40 14.03 1.47
CA PHE A 139 -5.02 14.67 0.32
C PHE A 139 -5.29 13.66 -0.80
N ALA A 140 -6.31 13.96 -1.62
CA ALA A 140 -6.60 13.31 -2.89
C ALA A 140 -6.69 14.36 -3.99
N GLU A 141 -5.89 14.22 -5.04
CA GLU A 141 -5.83 15.13 -6.18
C GLU A 141 -6.02 14.35 -7.49
N GLY A 142 -6.89 14.84 -8.37
CA GLY A 142 -7.07 14.32 -9.72
C GLY A 142 -8.35 14.84 -10.38
N PRO A 143 -8.67 14.39 -11.60
CA PRO A 143 -9.91 14.79 -12.26
C PRO A 143 -11.15 14.46 -11.41
N GLY A 144 -11.90 15.48 -10.99
CA GLY A 144 -13.10 15.30 -10.17
C GLY A 144 -12.86 15.07 -8.68
N VAL A 145 -11.63 15.23 -8.17
CA VAL A 145 -11.31 15.17 -6.73
C VAL A 145 -10.16 16.10 -6.37
N ASP A 146 -10.36 16.95 -5.37
CA ASP A 146 -9.34 17.85 -4.80
C ASP A 146 -9.76 18.17 -3.34
N GLN A 147 -9.46 17.26 -2.42
CA GLN A 147 -9.91 17.36 -1.02
C GLN A 147 -9.02 16.58 -0.04
N CYS A 148 -9.16 16.87 1.25
CA CYS A 148 -8.40 16.23 2.34
C CYS A 148 -9.30 15.27 3.14
N PHE A 149 -8.67 14.29 3.79
CA PHE A 149 -9.26 13.18 4.53
C PHE A 149 -8.44 12.85 5.76
N ASP A 150 -9.06 12.27 6.77
CA ASP A 150 -8.35 11.78 7.95
C ASP A 150 -7.53 10.52 7.64
N HIS A 151 -8.00 9.69 6.69
CA HIS A 151 -7.39 8.42 6.36
C HIS A 151 -7.05 8.29 4.88
N LYS A 152 -5.93 7.62 4.62
CA LYS A 152 -5.44 7.30 3.28
C LYS A 152 -6.46 6.53 2.45
N ASN A 153 -7.14 5.56 3.06
CA ASN A 153 -8.10 4.71 2.37
C ASN A 153 -9.25 5.55 1.80
N ASP A 154 -9.72 6.57 2.55
CA ASP A 154 -10.78 7.47 2.09
C ASP A 154 -10.32 8.33 0.91
N ALA A 155 -9.09 8.84 0.98
CA ALA A 155 -8.48 9.60 -0.12
C ALA A 155 -8.37 8.75 -1.41
N GLN A 156 -7.95 7.49 -1.29
CA GLN A 156 -7.87 6.56 -2.42
C GLN A 156 -9.25 6.18 -2.95
N ALA A 157 -10.22 5.95 -2.07
CA ALA A 157 -11.61 5.64 -2.42
C ALA A 157 -12.26 6.81 -3.16
N ALA A 158 -12.01 8.06 -2.74
CA ALA A 158 -12.51 9.24 -3.43
C ALA A 158 -11.95 9.38 -4.84
N CYS A 159 -10.66 9.08 -5.06
CA CYS A 159 -10.09 9.03 -6.41
C CYS A 159 -10.72 7.92 -7.28
N ALA A 160 -10.95 6.74 -6.69
CA ALA A 160 -11.61 5.63 -7.40
C ALA A 160 -13.06 5.98 -7.78
N ALA A 161 -13.78 6.66 -6.88
CA ALA A 161 -15.12 7.18 -7.14
C ALA A 161 -15.08 8.24 -8.26
N ALA A 162 -14.21 9.25 -8.17
CA ALA A 162 -14.08 10.31 -9.16
C ALA A 162 -13.78 9.76 -10.57
N ARG A 163 -12.88 8.77 -10.67
CA ARG A 163 -12.59 8.06 -11.94
C ARG A 163 -13.81 7.34 -12.51
N SER A 164 -14.62 6.74 -11.65
CA SER A 164 -15.81 5.99 -12.06
C SER A 164 -16.91 6.93 -12.56
N HIS A 165 -17.09 8.09 -11.91
CA HIS A 165 -18.06 9.11 -12.32
C HIS A 165 -17.59 9.88 -13.58
N GLY A 166 -16.29 10.11 -13.74
CA GLY A 166 -15.71 10.72 -14.95
C GLY A 166 -15.84 9.85 -16.21
N ARG A 167 -16.11 8.55 -16.08
CA ARG A 167 -16.47 7.66 -17.21
C ARG A 167 -17.93 7.78 -17.64
N THR A 168 -18.80 8.32 -16.80
CA THR A 168 -20.25 8.41 -17.05
C THR A 168 -20.71 9.84 -17.38
N GLY A 169 -19.93 10.87 -16.99
CA GLY A 169 -20.28 12.28 -17.19
C GLY A 169 -19.22 13.06 -17.96
N GLN A 170 -19.10 12.84 -19.26
CA GLN A 170 -18.34 13.75 -20.11
C GLN A 170 -19.22 14.97 -20.45
N LEU A 171 -19.27 15.96 -19.55
CA LEU A 171 -19.54 17.39 -19.82
C LEU A 171 -19.68 18.14 -18.48
N LEU A 172 -18.61 18.83 -18.05
CA LEU A 172 -18.59 20.21 -17.56
C LEU A 172 -17.21 20.55 -16.96
N SER A 173 -16.48 21.39 -17.69
CA SER A 173 -15.39 22.28 -17.23
C SER A 173 -15.94 23.23 -16.14
N CYS A 174 -15.23 23.85 -15.18
CA CYS A 174 -13.92 24.51 -15.13
C CYS A 174 -13.49 24.71 -13.64
N HIS A 175 -12.19 24.95 -13.40
CA HIS A 175 -11.57 25.55 -12.19
C HIS A 175 -11.61 24.68 -10.90
N THR A 176 -10.47 24.38 -10.26
CA THR A 176 -9.72 25.37 -9.48
C THR A 176 -8.27 24.92 -9.31
N ALA A 177 -7.34 25.81 -9.66
CA ALA A 177 -5.95 25.71 -9.25
C ALA A 177 -5.85 26.03 -7.76
N LYS A 178 -5.52 25.08 -6.87
CA LYS A 178 -5.14 25.42 -5.49
C LYS A 178 -4.40 24.38 -4.62
N PHE A 179 -3.58 23.46 -5.15
CA PHE A 179 -2.59 22.75 -4.30
C PHE A 179 -1.16 22.67 -4.86
N ARG A 180 -0.93 23.11 -6.10
CA ARG A 180 0.42 23.20 -6.70
C ARG A 180 1.43 24.10 -5.98
N GLN A 181 0.99 24.90 -5.00
CA GLN A 181 1.89 25.71 -4.17
C GLN A 181 2.41 25.01 -2.91
N ARG A 182 1.86 23.85 -2.49
CA ARG A 182 2.38 23.14 -1.31
C ARG A 182 3.47 22.11 -1.63
N ALA A 183 3.45 21.48 -2.81
CA ALA A 183 4.53 20.58 -3.24
C ALA A 183 5.86 21.30 -3.55
N ASN A 184 5.84 22.60 -3.85
CA ASN A 184 7.06 23.37 -4.15
C ASN A 184 7.89 23.74 -2.92
N VAL A 185 7.40 23.50 -1.70
CA VAL A 185 8.19 23.71 -0.46
C VAL A 185 9.17 22.55 -0.22
N VAL A 186 8.89 21.36 -0.76
CA VAL A 186 9.73 20.16 -0.55
C VAL A 186 10.95 20.12 -1.49
N GLN A 187 10.99 20.91 -2.57
CA GLN A 187 12.14 20.99 -3.47
C GLN A 187 13.17 22.08 -3.12
N ARG A 188 12.97 22.84 -2.04
CA ARG A 188 13.93 23.86 -1.59
C ARG A 188 14.08 23.87 -0.07
N ARG A 189 14.62 22.79 0.51
CA ARG A 189 15.46 22.84 1.71
C ARG A 189 16.52 21.77 1.65
#